data_AF-A0A0D8HPR2-F1
#
_entry.id   AF-A0A0D8HPR2-F1
#
_cell.length_a   1.000
_cell.length_b   1.000
_cell.length_c   1.000
_cell.angle_alpha   90.00
_cell.angle_beta   90.00
_cell.angle_gamma   90.00
#
_symmetry.space_group_name_H-M   'P 1'
#
loop_
_entity.id
_entity.type
_entity.pdbx_description
1 polymer ?
#
loop_
_entity_poly.entity_id
_entity_poly.type
_entity_poly.pdbx_seq_one_letter_code
_entity_poly.pdbx_strand_id
1 'polypeptide(L)'
;MTAETSADNIATVIIGQRVHAGMAEQFEVWQKDLNRAAAGYAGFLGTEVSAPTAIHPEWVIVYRFDSIAHVQAWINSATRQDFLERGRQFFDGPGTQQVVSGGIKPPDPLLTVVVSHRVSDDNIEEFLAWQDRLREVESTFEGFRGTELFRPVDGVQDEWTTLYRFDSAAHLDTWLTSPERQELLAEGRRFHDFELRTVDNSFGSWFAFDENGNEAPPPSDTKTAIAVWVGLYPTVVLLTLALSPLKMPLWLGLLVGNLLSSFIMSFFTMPYYVNRLLSRWLRPPADVPAAKINAQGLAIVAAVTVFWVVVFYLVTTQIWSLP
;
A
#
# COMPACT_ATOMS: atom_id res chain seq x y z
N MET A 1 40.80 -15.52 2.66
CA MET A 1 39.67 -15.70 3.59
C MET A 1 38.68 -14.60 3.30
N THR A 2 37.73 -14.86 2.41
CA THR A 2 36.57 -14.00 2.16
C THR A 2 35.55 -14.30 3.24
N ALA A 3 35.34 -13.35 4.16
CA ALA A 3 34.27 -13.45 5.14
C ALA A 3 32.94 -13.40 4.37
N GLU A 4 32.17 -14.48 4.42
CA GLU A 4 30.78 -14.49 3.99
C GLU A 4 30.03 -13.51 4.91
N THR A 5 29.65 -12.35 4.38
CA THR A 5 28.77 -11.42 5.07
C THR A 5 27.41 -12.12 5.23
N SER A 6 27.10 -12.58 6.43
CA SER A 6 25.80 -13.16 6.76
C SER A 6 24.71 -12.10 6.54
N ALA A 7 23.70 -12.44 5.73
CA ALA A 7 22.58 -11.55 5.41
C ALA A 7 21.84 -11.01 6.65
N ASP A 8 21.98 -11.69 7.80
CA ASP A 8 21.40 -11.28 9.09
C ASP A 8 21.98 -9.99 9.69
N ASN A 9 23.12 -9.50 9.19
CA ASN A 9 23.80 -8.33 9.78
C ASN A 9 23.62 -7.04 8.98
N ILE A 10 22.98 -7.09 7.81
CA ILE A 10 22.80 -5.91 6.95
C ILE A 10 21.88 -4.90 7.63
N ALA A 11 22.32 -3.65 7.75
CA ALA A 11 21.51 -2.54 8.23
C ALA A 11 21.10 -1.62 7.07
N THR A 12 19.81 -1.31 7.00
CA THR A 12 19.23 -0.43 5.99
C THR A 12 18.69 0.83 6.66
N VAL A 13 18.95 2.00 6.07
CA VAL A 13 18.36 3.28 6.47
C VAL A 13 17.42 3.73 5.38
N ILE A 14 16.18 4.04 5.74
CA ILE A 14 15.17 4.62 4.84
C ILE A 14 14.93 6.06 5.27
N ILE A 15 14.99 6.99 4.32
CA ILE A 15 14.84 8.42 4.55
C ILE A 15 13.77 8.95 3.59
N GLY A 16 12.71 9.55 4.13
CA GLY A 16 11.73 10.32 3.36
C GLY A 16 12.04 11.80 3.49
N GLN A 17 12.17 12.52 2.37
CA GLN A 17 12.46 13.95 2.38
C GLN A 17 11.59 14.70 1.37
N ARG A 18 10.71 15.58 1.86
CA ARG A 18 10.02 16.54 1.00
C ARG A 18 10.98 17.63 0.57
N VAL A 19 10.84 18.05 -0.69
CA VAL A 19 11.69 19.04 -1.33
C VAL A 19 10.83 20.17 -1.86
N HIS A 20 11.28 21.42 -1.71
CA HIS A 20 10.56 22.59 -2.22
C HIS A 20 10.32 22.49 -3.73
N ALA A 21 9.15 22.98 -4.16
CA ALA A 21 8.81 23.02 -5.57
C ALA A 21 9.87 23.81 -6.37
N GLY A 22 10.33 23.24 -7.49
CA GLY A 22 11.37 23.83 -8.33
C GLY A 22 12.82 23.57 -7.90
N MET A 23 13.05 22.88 -6.78
CA MET A 23 14.39 22.52 -6.28
C MET A 23 14.79 21.06 -6.55
N ALA A 24 13.99 20.32 -7.32
CA ALA A 24 14.17 18.87 -7.53
C ALA A 24 15.51 18.53 -8.20
N GLU A 25 15.91 19.27 -9.24
CA GLU A 25 17.17 19.04 -9.94
C GLU A 25 18.39 19.33 -9.05
N GLN A 26 18.34 20.42 -8.28
CA GLN A 26 19.40 20.82 -7.37
C GLN A 26 19.51 19.83 -6.20
N PHE A 27 18.37 19.37 -5.68
CA PHE A 27 18.32 18.31 -4.68
C PHE A 27 18.93 17.02 -5.23
N GLU A 28 18.63 16.62 -6.47
CA GLU A 28 19.18 15.39 -7.05
C GLU A 28 20.71 15.46 -7.20
N VAL A 29 21.25 16.62 -7.59
CA VAL A 29 22.70 16.85 -7.63
C VAL A 29 23.31 16.77 -6.22
N TRP A 30 22.72 17.46 -5.25
CA TRP A 30 23.16 17.42 -3.85
C TRP A 30 23.10 15.99 -3.28
N GLN A 31 22.04 15.23 -3.60
CA GLN A 31 21.84 13.85 -3.17
C GLN A 31 22.88 12.92 -3.79
N LYS A 32 23.28 13.13 -5.05
CA LYS A 32 24.38 12.38 -5.69
C LYS A 32 25.71 12.62 -5.00
N ASP A 33 25.98 13.84 -4.56
CA ASP A 33 27.20 14.15 -3.81
C ASP A 33 27.19 13.53 -2.41
N LEU A 34 26.05 13.55 -1.72
CA LEU A 34 25.87 12.85 -0.44
C LEU A 34 26.04 11.34 -0.60
N ASN A 35 25.50 10.75 -1.67
CA ASN A 35 25.66 9.33 -2.01
C ASN A 35 27.13 8.96 -2.24
N ARG A 36 27.88 9.81 -2.94
CA ARG A 36 29.33 9.62 -3.15
C ARG A 36 30.10 9.68 -1.84
N ALA A 37 29.72 10.57 -0.92
CA ALA A 37 30.32 10.64 0.40
C ALA A 37 29.98 9.42 1.26
N ALA A 38 28.71 8.97 1.23
CA ALA A 38 28.26 7.77 1.94
C ALA A 38 29.00 6.50 1.49
N ALA A 39 29.28 6.38 0.18
CA ALA A 39 30.04 5.26 -0.37
C ALA A 39 31.48 5.14 0.15
N GLY A 40 32.01 6.20 0.78
CA GLY A 40 33.33 6.19 1.43
C GLY A 40 33.33 5.61 2.84
N TYR A 41 32.16 5.33 3.43
CA TYR A 41 32.05 4.79 4.79
C TYR A 41 32.22 3.27 4.81
N ALA A 42 32.84 2.77 5.88
CA ALA A 42 33.00 1.34 6.09
C ALA A 42 31.65 0.63 6.05
N GLY A 43 31.63 -0.55 5.43
CA GLY A 43 30.44 -1.39 5.36
C GLY A 43 29.36 -0.92 4.37
N PHE A 44 29.56 0.15 3.60
CA PHE A 44 28.57 0.60 2.62
C PHE A 44 28.34 -0.46 1.52
N LEU A 45 27.08 -0.86 1.33
CA LEU A 45 26.66 -1.86 0.35
C LEU A 45 25.96 -1.24 -0.86
N GLY A 46 25.28 -0.10 -0.68
CA GLY A 46 24.61 0.57 -1.78
C GLY A 46 23.62 1.64 -1.34
N THR A 47 23.16 2.41 -2.31
CA THR A 47 22.09 3.40 -2.14
C THR A 47 21.11 3.32 -3.29
N GLU A 48 19.84 3.59 -2.98
CA GLU A 48 18.74 3.63 -3.92
C GLU A 48 17.96 4.92 -3.66
N VAL A 49 17.61 5.65 -4.72
CA VAL A 49 16.92 6.94 -4.63
C VAL A 49 15.69 6.85 -5.53
N SER A 50 14.52 7.06 -4.95
CA SER A 50 13.24 7.12 -5.66
C SER A 50 12.72 8.55 -5.64
N ALA A 51 12.45 9.08 -6.83
CA ALA A 51 11.84 10.39 -6.99
C ALA A 51 10.39 10.41 -6.48
N PRO A 52 9.87 11.58 -6.05
CA PRO A 52 8.48 11.73 -5.65
C PRO A 52 7.53 11.27 -6.74
N THR A 53 6.46 10.61 -6.33
CA THR A 53 5.35 10.22 -7.20
C THR A 53 4.08 10.93 -6.76
N ALA A 54 3.01 10.82 -7.54
CA ALA A 54 1.70 11.36 -7.16
C ALA A 54 1.14 10.74 -5.87
N ILE A 55 1.65 9.57 -5.46
CA ILE A 55 1.19 8.81 -4.29
C ILE A 55 2.11 9.07 -3.08
N HIS A 56 3.41 9.29 -3.32
CA HIS A 56 4.39 9.64 -2.29
C HIS A 56 5.12 10.93 -2.68
N PRO A 57 4.73 12.09 -2.13
CA PRO A 57 5.25 13.40 -2.52
C PRO A 57 6.66 13.69 -1.97
N GLU A 58 7.28 12.73 -1.30
CA GLU A 58 8.64 12.83 -0.75
C GLU A 58 9.63 12.00 -1.57
N TRP A 59 10.89 12.44 -1.59
CA TRP A 59 11.98 11.62 -2.08
C TRP A 59 12.24 10.50 -1.07
N VAL A 60 12.38 9.27 -1.56
CA VAL A 60 12.74 8.12 -0.71
C VAL A 60 14.17 7.73 -1.01
N ILE A 61 15.01 7.74 0.02
CA ILE A 61 16.42 7.37 -0.08
C ILE A 61 16.68 6.18 0.84
N VAL A 62 17.21 5.11 0.26
CA VAL A 62 17.57 3.89 0.99
C VAL A 62 19.08 3.74 0.97
N TYR A 63 19.70 3.61 2.13
CA TYR A 63 21.12 3.27 2.29
C TYR A 63 21.26 1.90 2.92
N ARG A 64 22.17 1.07 2.42
CA ARG A 64 22.43 -0.27 2.95
C ARG A 64 23.89 -0.36 3.40
N PHE A 65 24.11 -0.90 4.59
CA PHE A 65 25.43 -1.23 5.12
C PHE A 65 25.44 -2.67 5.66
N ASP A 66 26.62 -3.25 5.83
CA ASP A 66 26.82 -4.60 6.35
C ASP A 66 26.66 -4.75 7.88
N SER A 67 26.44 -3.65 8.61
CA SER A 67 26.20 -3.64 10.07
C SER A 67 25.48 -2.39 10.55
N ILE A 68 24.74 -2.52 11.66
CA ILE A 68 24.12 -1.38 12.37
C ILE A 68 25.18 -0.36 12.80
N ALA A 69 26.34 -0.84 13.28
CA ALA A 69 27.43 0.02 13.73
C ALA A 69 27.93 0.93 12.60
N HIS A 70 28.06 0.40 11.38
CA HIS A 70 28.46 1.17 10.21
C HIS A 70 27.38 2.16 9.75
N VAL A 71 26.10 1.77 9.77
CA VAL A 71 24.98 2.71 9.57
C VAL A 71 25.04 3.87 10.56
N GLN A 72 25.18 3.57 11.86
CA GLN A 72 25.20 4.58 12.91
C GLN A 72 26.41 5.51 12.78
N ALA A 73 27.57 4.97 12.40
CA ALA A 73 28.76 5.77 12.14
C ALA A 73 28.55 6.77 10.99
N TRP A 74 27.86 6.35 9.92
CA TRP A 74 27.50 7.25 8.83
C TRP A 74 26.42 8.27 9.24
N ILE A 75 25.34 7.83 9.90
CA ILE A 75 24.23 8.68 10.37
C ILE A 75 24.72 9.81 11.26
N ASN A 76 25.64 9.49 12.18
CA ASN A 76 26.17 10.42 13.18
C ASN A 76 27.45 11.14 12.70
N SER A 77 27.83 10.97 11.43
CA SER A 77 29.06 11.56 10.91
C SER A 77 28.97 13.06 10.73
N ALA A 78 30.09 13.75 10.98
CA ALA A 78 30.23 15.18 10.67
C ALA A 78 30.00 15.46 9.18
N THR A 79 30.39 14.54 8.29
CA THR A 79 30.12 14.64 6.86
C THR A 79 28.63 14.70 6.57
N ARG A 80 27.82 13.79 7.13
CA ARG A 80 26.37 13.82 6.92
C ARG A 80 25.74 15.08 7.51
N GLN A 81 26.20 15.53 8.67
CA GLN A 81 25.71 16.78 9.27
C GLN A 81 26.00 18.01 8.37
N ASP A 82 27.21 18.11 7.80
CA ASP A 82 27.56 19.18 6.84
C ASP A 82 26.66 19.16 5.60
N PHE A 83 26.42 17.96 5.05
CA PHE A 83 25.51 17.82 3.90
C PHE A 83 24.08 18.24 4.24
N LEU A 84 23.55 17.82 5.40
CA LEU A 84 22.20 18.21 5.85
C LEU A 84 22.08 19.72 6.08
N GLU A 85 23.13 20.35 6.61
CA GLU A 85 23.16 21.81 6.78
C GLU A 85 23.15 22.54 5.44
N ARG A 86 23.99 22.12 4.48
CA ARG A 86 24.02 22.68 3.11
C ARG A 86 22.75 22.41 2.33
N GLY A 87 22.13 21.25 2.57
CA GLY A 87 20.90 20.79 1.91
C GLY A 87 19.62 21.42 2.46
N ARG A 88 19.67 22.08 3.63
CA ARG A 88 18.50 22.67 4.30
C ARG A 88 17.66 23.58 3.40
N GLN A 89 18.29 24.26 2.45
CA GLN A 89 17.62 25.12 1.47
C GLN A 89 16.69 24.38 0.50
N PHE A 90 16.83 23.05 0.36
CA PHE A 90 16.00 22.23 -0.51
C PHE A 90 14.80 21.62 0.22
N PHE A 91 14.84 21.52 1.55
CA PHE A 91 13.91 20.70 2.33
C PHE A 91 12.62 21.44 2.68
N ASP A 92 11.49 20.85 2.30
CA ASP A 92 10.15 21.33 2.67
C ASP A 92 9.65 20.66 3.95
N GLY A 93 10.37 20.93 5.05
CA GLY A 93 10.09 20.38 6.38
C GLY A 93 11.04 19.27 6.81
N PRO A 94 10.83 18.70 8.01
CA PRO A 94 11.69 17.66 8.57
C PRO A 94 11.54 16.37 7.75
N GLY A 95 12.67 15.73 7.43
CA GLY A 95 12.69 14.39 6.83
C GLY A 95 12.41 13.30 7.86
N THR A 96 11.90 12.17 7.39
CA THR A 96 11.77 10.94 8.17
C THR A 96 13.06 10.12 8.07
N GLN A 97 13.41 9.38 9.12
CA GLN A 97 14.56 8.48 9.11
C GLN A 97 14.21 7.21 9.89
N GLN A 98 14.39 6.06 9.27
CA GLN A 98 14.16 4.75 9.87
C GLN A 98 15.39 3.88 9.64
N VAL A 99 15.86 3.19 10.68
CA VAL A 99 16.96 2.22 10.58
C VAL A 99 16.41 0.83 10.83
N VAL A 100 16.63 -0.08 9.88
CA VAL A 100 16.16 -1.46 9.86
C VAL A 100 17.38 -2.38 9.88
N SER A 101 17.36 -3.47 10.63
CA SER A 101 18.40 -4.50 10.62
C SER A 101 17.81 -5.79 10.06
N GLY A 102 18.43 -6.35 9.02
CA GLY A 102 17.97 -7.54 8.31
C GLY A 102 18.18 -7.44 6.80
N GLY A 103 18.62 -8.53 6.17
CA GLY A 103 18.94 -8.60 4.75
C GLY A 103 17.70 -8.43 3.84
N ILE A 104 17.54 -7.23 3.30
CA ILE A 104 16.57 -6.96 2.23
C ILE A 104 17.14 -7.52 0.92
N LYS A 105 16.50 -8.56 0.35
CA LYS A 105 16.64 -8.90 -1.08
C LYS A 105 15.82 -7.87 -1.89
N PRO A 106 16.24 -7.48 -3.11
CA PRO A 106 15.52 -6.49 -3.91
C PRO A 106 14.05 -6.88 -4.11
N PRO A 107 13.12 -5.91 -4.21
CA PRO A 107 11.70 -6.21 -4.24
C PRO A 107 11.30 -6.86 -5.58
N ASP A 108 10.88 -8.12 -5.52
CA ASP A 108 9.71 -8.56 -6.30
C ASP A 108 8.45 -7.98 -5.61
N PRO A 109 7.29 -7.85 -6.26
CA PRO A 109 6.12 -7.19 -5.69
C PRO A 109 5.53 -8.03 -4.55
N LEU A 110 6.09 -7.86 -3.35
CA LEU A 110 5.70 -8.57 -2.13
C LEU A 110 4.41 -7.97 -1.56
N LEU A 111 3.51 -8.85 -1.13
CA LEU A 111 2.33 -8.47 -0.36
C LEU A 111 2.75 -8.25 1.09
N THR A 112 2.59 -7.01 1.55
CA THR A 112 3.00 -6.58 2.88
C THR A 112 1.76 -6.36 3.72
N VAL A 113 1.67 -7.04 4.87
CA VAL A 113 0.59 -6.82 5.84
C VAL A 113 1.15 -6.11 7.05
N VAL A 114 0.44 -5.07 7.51
CA VAL A 114 0.82 -4.26 8.67
C VAL A 114 -0.25 -4.43 9.75
N VAL A 115 0.18 -4.73 10.98
CA VAL A 115 -0.70 -4.92 12.13
C VAL A 115 -0.19 -4.07 13.29
N SER A 116 -0.99 -3.11 13.74
CA SER A 116 -0.67 -2.29 14.91
C SER A 116 -1.29 -2.88 16.19
N HIS A 117 -0.55 -2.82 17.29
CA HIS A 117 -0.98 -3.24 18.63
C HIS A 117 -0.72 -2.13 19.64
N ARG A 118 -1.74 -1.74 20.41
CA ARG A 118 -1.54 -0.95 21.63
C ARG A 118 -1.33 -1.89 22.82
N VAL A 119 -0.17 -1.81 23.43
CA VAL A 119 0.22 -2.69 24.54
C VAL A 119 0.63 -1.83 25.72
N SER A 120 0.02 -2.07 26.88
CA SER A 120 0.41 -1.43 28.14
C SER A 120 1.80 -1.90 28.58
N ASP A 121 2.58 -1.02 29.21
CA ASP A 121 3.96 -1.30 29.66
C ASP A 121 4.08 -2.58 30.50
N ASP A 122 3.09 -2.86 31.35
CA ASP A 122 3.04 -4.03 32.23
C ASP A 122 2.89 -5.36 31.46
N ASN A 123 2.53 -5.30 30.18
CA ASN A 123 2.19 -6.45 29.33
C ASN A 123 3.19 -6.68 28.18
N ILE A 124 4.24 -5.86 28.07
CA ILE A 124 5.19 -5.90 26.93
C ILE A 124 5.91 -7.25 26.84
N GLU A 125 6.42 -7.78 27.94
CA GLU A 125 7.18 -9.04 27.93
C GLU A 125 6.33 -10.21 27.45
N GLU A 126 5.06 -10.24 27.86
CA GLU A 126 4.12 -11.28 27.50
C GLU A 126 3.62 -11.13 26.05
N PHE A 127 3.49 -9.90 25.57
CA PHE A 127 3.22 -9.59 24.17
C PHE A 127 4.37 -10.01 23.25
N LEU A 128 5.62 -9.73 23.63
CA LEU A 128 6.81 -10.15 22.87
C LEU A 128 6.88 -11.68 22.78
N ALA A 129 6.68 -12.37 23.89
CA ALA A 129 6.68 -13.84 23.91
C ALA A 129 5.55 -14.43 23.05
N TRP A 130 4.39 -13.78 23.00
CA TRP A 130 3.29 -14.16 22.13
C TRP A 130 3.61 -13.92 20.65
N GLN A 131 4.20 -12.77 20.30
CA GLN A 131 4.65 -12.45 18.94
C GLN A 131 5.71 -13.43 18.44
N ASP A 132 6.65 -13.84 19.30
CA ASP A 132 7.67 -14.84 18.94
C ASP A 132 7.04 -16.20 18.60
N ARG A 133 6.03 -16.66 19.37
CA ARG A 133 5.27 -17.89 19.05
C ARG A 133 4.50 -17.75 17.74
N LEU A 134 3.91 -16.59 17.50
CA LEU A 134 3.18 -16.31 16.27
C LEU A 134 4.09 -16.36 15.06
N ARG A 135 5.26 -15.71 15.14
CA ARG A 135 6.31 -15.76 14.11
C ARG A 135 6.84 -17.17 13.88
N GLU A 136 7.04 -17.97 14.94
CA GLU A 136 7.55 -19.34 14.81
C GLU A 136 6.61 -20.18 13.96
N VAL A 137 5.30 -20.15 14.26
CA VAL A 137 4.29 -20.87 13.48
C VAL A 137 4.15 -20.29 12.08
N GLU A 138 4.10 -18.96 11.94
CA GLU A 138 4.02 -18.27 10.65
C GLU A 138 5.17 -18.64 9.71
N SER A 139 6.38 -18.82 10.26
CA SER A 139 7.58 -19.17 9.48
C SER A 139 7.53 -20.55 8.84
N THR A 140 6.60 -21.41 9.28
CA THR A 140 6.41 -22.76 8.72
C THR A 140 5.53 -22.78 7.47
N PHE A 141 4.82 -21.67 7.18
CA PHE A 141 3.93 -21.57 6.03
C PHE A 141 4.70 -21.35 4.73
N GLU A 142 4.23 -21.99 3.66
CA GLU A 142 4.81 -21.81 2.33
C GLU A 142 4.73 -20.35 1.90
N GLY A 143 5.77 -19.87 1.22
CA GLY A 143 5.83 -18.49 0.74
C GLY A 143 6.19 -17.44 1.78
N PHE A 144 6.42 -17.81 3.05
CA PHE A 144 6.86 -16.89 4.09
C PHE A 144 8.19 -16.20 3.73
N ARG A 145 8.24 -14.88 3.86
CA ARG A 145 9.43 -14.05 3.56
C ARG A 145 9.98 -13.30 4.76
N GLY A 146 9.23 -13.24 5.85
CA GLY A 146 9.71 -12.63 7.10
C GLY A 146 8.61 -11.88 7.85
N THR A 147 8.82 -11.76 9.16
CA THR A 147 8.00 -10.99 10.09
C THR A 147 8.91 -10.08 10.89
N GLU A 148 8.56 -8.80 10.94
CA GLU A 148 9.28 -7.74 11.62
C GLU A 148 8.35 -7.06 12.63
N LEU A 149 8.80 -6.95 13.89
CA LEU A 149 8.08 -6.26 14.95
C LEU A 149 8.79 -4.94 15.29
N PHE A 150 8.08 -3.84 15.14
CA PHE A 150 8.49 -2.48 15.45
C PHE A 150 7.93 -2.06 16.79
N ARG A 151 8.77 -1.43 17.61
CA ARG A 151 8.39 -0.91 18.93
C ARG A 151 7.78 0.50 18.79
N PRO A 152 6.88 0.91 19.70
CA PRO A 152 6.46 2.30 19.83
C PRO A 152 7.64 3.25 19.96
N VAL A 153 7.50 4.44 19.40
CA VAL A 153 8.45 5.53 19.51
C VAL A 153 7.75 6.71 20.16
N ASP A 154 8.17 7.04 21.38
CA ASP A 154 7.59 8.11 22.19
C ASP A 154 7.44 9.42 21.41
N GLY A 155 6.21 9.92 21.33
CA GLY A 155 5.88 11.19 20.66
C GLY A 155 5.73 11.11 19.13
N VAL A 156 5.87 9.92 18.54
CA VAL A 156 5.70 9.69 17.09
C VAL A 156 4.69 8.57 16.81
N GLN A 157 4.78 7.45 17.54
CA GLN A 157 3.90 6.30 17.38
C GLN A 157 3.80 5.52 18.70
N ASP A 158 2.60 5.46 19.28
CA ASP A 158 2.36 4.77 20.56
C ASP A 158 2.04 3.27 20.38
N GLU A 159 2.19 2.74 19.16
CA GLU A 159 1.72 1.42 18.74
C GLU A 159 2.86 0.50 18.30
N TRP A 160 2.84 -0.74 18.77
CA TRP A 160 3.71 -1.82 18.28
C TRP A 160 3.23 -2.23 16.89
N THR A 161 4.09 -2.14 15.88
CA THR A 161 3.70 -2.50 14.50
C THR A 161 4.35 -3.80 14.09
N THR A 162 3.58 -4.80 13.68
CA THR A 162 4.07 -6.06 13.13
C THR A 162 3.86 -6.05 11.63
N LEU A 163 4.90 -6.39 10.89
CA LEU A 163 4.87 -6.45 9.45
C LEU A 163 5.27 -7.86 9.01
N TYR A 164 4.40 -8.54 8.28
CA TYR A 164 4.69 -9.88 7.75
C TYR A 164 4.51 -9.91 6.24
N ARG A 165 5.38 -10.69 5.58
CA ARG A 165 5.53 -10.70 4.12
C ARG A 165 5.44 -12.13 3.57
N PHE A 166 4.72 -12.28 2.47
CA PHE A 166 4.63 -13.52 1.70
C PHE A 166 4.95 -13.25 0.22
N ASP A 167 5.38 -14.27 -0.52
CA ASP A 167 5.65 -14.15 -1.96
C ASP A 167 4.42 -14.17 -2.86
N SER A 168 3.27 -14.61 -2.36
CA SER A 168 2.03 -14.67 -3.12
C SER A 168 0.80 -14.43 -2.25
N ALA A 169 -0.27 -13.96 -2.89
CA ALA A 169 -1.56 -13.75 -2.23
C ALA A 169 -2.15 -15.06 -1.70
N ALA A 170 -1.98 -16.15 -2.45
CA ALA A 170 -2.49 -17.47 -2.07
C ALA A 170 -1.80 -17.99 -0.80
N HIS A 171 -0.48 -17.81 -0.69
CA HIS A 171 0.28 -18.19 0.48
C HIS A 171 -0.05 -17.33 1.70
N LEU A 172 -0.23 -16.02 1.50
CA LEU A 172 -0.72 -15.12 2.54
C LEU A 172 -2.12 -15.51 3.03
N ASP A 173 -3.06 -15.77 2.12
CA ASP A 173 -4.43 -16.15 2.45
C ASP A 173 -4.49 -17.49 3.21
N THR A 174 -3.63 -18.44 2.84
CA THR A 174 -3.48 -19.72 3.55
C THR A 174 -3.07 -19.50 5.01
N TRP A 175 -2.12 -18.60 5.26
CA TRP A 175 -1.74 -18.22 6.64
C TRP A 175 -2.89 -17.49 7.36
N LEU A 176 -3.50 -16.50 6.72
CA LEU A 176 -4.54 -15.66 7.32
C LEU A 176 -5.77 -16.46 7.75
N THR A 177 -6.12 -17.52 7.01
CA THR A 177 -7.30 -18.37 7.26
C THR A 177 -6.99 -19.61 8.11
N SER A 178 -5.71 -19.85 8.43
CA SER A 178 -5.26 -21.07 9.11
C SER A 178 -5.85 -21.23 10.53
N PRO A 179 -6.21 -22.46 10.94
CA PRO A 179 -6.65 -22.74 12.31
C PRO A 179 -5.55 -22.43 13.34
N GLU A 180 -4.29 -22.62 12.98
CA GLU A 180 -3.12 -22.32 13.82
C GLU A 180 -3.06 -20.82 14.17
N ARG A 181 -3.28 -19.94 13.18
CA ARG A 181 -3.37 -18.49 13.42
C ARG A 181 -4.57 -18.14 14.29
N GLN A 182 -5.71 -18.80 14.09
CA GLN A 182 -6.92 -18.54 14.91
C GLN A 182 -6.70 -18.89 16.39
N GLU A 183 -6.00 -19.99 16.68
CA GLU A 183 -5.64 -20.39 18.04
C GLU A 183 -4.68 -19.37 18.68
N LEU A 184 -3.63 -18.96 17.96
CA LEU A 184 -2.67 -17.96 18.44
C LEU A 184 -3.30 -16.58 18.64
N LEU A 185 -4.20 -16.15 17.76
CA LEU A 185 -4.94 -14.90 17.92
C LEU A 185 -5.91 -14.98 19.11
N ALA A 186 -6.47 -16.15 19.39
CA ALA A 186 -7.34 -16.38 20.54
C ALA A 186 -6.58 -16.26 21.87
N GLU A 187 -5.31 -16.68 21.93
CA GLU A 187 -4.39 -16.46 23.07
C GLU A 187 -4.02 -14.98 23.25
N GLY A 188 -3.82 -14.28 22.14
CA GLY A 188 -3.44 -12.87 22.11
C GLY A 188 -4.58 -11.88 22.43
N ARG A 189 -5.82 -12.35 22.64
CA ARG A 189 -7.04 -11.53 22.82
C ARG A 189 -6.97 -10.41 23.86
N ARG A 190 -6.09 -10.55 24.84
CA ARG A 190 -5.84 -9.53 25.88
C ARG A 190 -5.02 -8.33 25.40
N PHE A 191 -4.36 -8.42 24.25
CA PHE A 191 -3.58 -7.35 23.61
C PHE A 191 -4.36 -6.68 22.46
N HIS A 192 -5.68 -6.92 22.38
CA HIS A 192 -6.54 -6.55 21.24
C HIS A 192 -7.13 -5.15 21.37
N ASP A 193 -6.34 -4.15 20.96
CA ASP A 193 -6.84 -3.04 20.15
C ASP A 193 -5.99 -3.07 18.87
N PHE A 194 -6.50 -3.67 17.79
CA PHE A 194 -5.77 -3.81 16.53
C PHE A 194 -6.62 -3.35 15.33
N GLU A 195 -6.04 -2.53 14.46
CA GLU A 195 -6.49 -2.33 13.08
C GLU A 195 -5.62 -3.21 12.17
N LEU A 196 -6.23 -4.18 11.50
CA LEU A 196 -5.55 -4.99 10.49
C LEU A 196 -5.53 -4.21 9.17
N ARG A 197 -4.36 -3.74 8.73
CA ARG A 197 -4.19 -3.06 7.44
C ARG A 197 -3.44 -3.96 6.48
N THR A 198 -4.19 -4.71 5.69
CA THR A 198 -3.67 -5.41 4.50
C THR A 198 -3.41 -4.35 3.43
N VAL A 199 -2.15 -4.15 3.02
CA VAL A 199 -1.82 -3.27 1.89
C VAL A 199 -2.13 -4.02 0.61
N ASP A 200 -3.42 -4.12 0.28
CA ASP A 200 -3.91 -4.76 -0.92
C ASP A 200 -3.96 -3.76 -2.07
N ASN A 201 -2.85 -3.66 -2.79
CA ASN A 201 -2.58 -2.60 -3.78
C ASN A 201 -3.33 -2.78 -5.12
N SER A 202 -4.28 -3.70 -5.24
CA SER A 202 -4.98 -3.92 -6.51
C SER A 202 -6.13 -2.92 -6.72
N PHE A 203 -6.86 -2.56 -5.65
CA PHE A 203 -8.01 -1.63 -5.71
C PHE A 203 -8.20 -0.80 -4.43
N GLY A 204 -7.31 -0.94 -3.43
CA GLY A 204 -7.46 -0.38 -2.08
C GLY A 204 -7.65 1.13 -2.04
N SER A 205 -7.02 1.89 -2.95
CA SER A 205 -7.13 3.36 -2.97
C SER A 205 -8.54 3.89 -3.24
N TRP A 206 -9.38 3.16 -3.97
CA TRP A 206 -10.77 3.58 -4.26
C TRP A 206 -11.74 3.35 -3.08
N PHE A 207 -11.36 2.46 -2.15
CA PHE A 207 -12.19 2.05 -1.02
C PHE A 207 -11.53 2.28 0.35
N ALA A 208 -10.35 2.90 0.41
CA ALA A 208 -9.61 3.18 1.64
C ALA A 208 -10.27 4.26 2.51
N PHE A 209 -11.11 5.13 1.93
CA PHE A 209 -11.70 6.28 2.63
C PHE A 209 -13.24 6.26 2.61
N ASP A 210 -13.85 6.53 3.76
CA ASP A 210 -15.31 6.69 3.92
C ASP A 210 -15.86 7.94 3.20
N GLU A 211 -17.19 8.08 3.13
CA GLU A 211 -17.82 9.27 2.53
C GLU A 211 -17.44 10.58 3.25
N ASN A 212 -16.86 10.49 4.45
CA ASN A 212 -16.41 11.60 5.29
C ASN A 212 -14.87 11.79 5.27
N GLY A 213 -14.13 10.99 4.47
CA GLY A 213 -12.68 11.05 4.37
C GLY A 213 -11.91 10.33 5.48
N ASN A 214 -12.59 9.55 6.33
CA ASN A 214 -11.93 8.73 7.36
C ASN A 214 -11.44 7.42 6.75
N GLU A 215 -10.30 6.95 7.24
CA GLU A 215 -9.75 5.65 6.85
C GLU A 215 -10.68 4.53 7.33
N ALA A 216 -11.07 3.63 6.42
CA ALA A 216 -12.02 2.56 6.70
C ALA A 216 -11.52 1.23 6.11
N PRO A 217 -11.79 0.10 6.78
CA PRO A 217 -11.36 -1.21 6.29
C PRO A 217 -11.95 -1.49 4.90
N PRO A 218 -11.15 -2.04 3.97
CA PRO A 218 -11.62 -2.31 2.61
C PRO A 218 -12.74 -3.38 2.61
N PRO A 219 -13.73 -3.26 1.72
CA PRO A 219 -14.77 -4.28 1.56
C PRO A 219 -14.18 -5.59 0.99
N SER A 220 -14.87 -6.71 1.22
CA SER A 220 -14.47 -8.03 0.72
C SER A 220 -14.21 -8.03 -0.80
N ASP A 221 -13.21 -8.79 -1.26
CA ASP A 221 -12.77 -8.86 -2.66
C ASP A 221 -13.90 -9.07 -3.67
N THR A 222 -14.88 -9.93 -3.33
CA THR A 222 -16.04 -10.17 -4.20
C THR A 222 -16.90 -8.93 -4.39
N LYS A 223 -17.12 -8.15 -3.32
CA LYS A 223 -17.89 -6.89 -3.39
C LYS A 223 -17.10 -5.83 -4.15
N THR A 224 -15.79 -5.76 -3.93
CA THR A 224 -14.88 -4.88 -4.65
C THR A 224 -14.90 -5.18 -6.16
N ALA A 225 -14.79 -6.45 -6.55
CA ALA A 225 -14.87 -6.88 -7.96
C ALA A 225 -16.22 -6.52 -8.60
N ILE A 226 -17.34 -6.76 -7.90
CA ILE A 226 -18.68 -6.38 -8.38
C ILE A 226 -18.82 -4.86 -8.51
N ALA A 227 -18.32 -4.09 -7.55
CA ALA A 227 -18.36 -2.64 -7.57
C ALA A 227 -17.56 -2.06 -8.76
N VAL A 228 -16.35 -2.58 -9.01
CA VAL A 228 -15.55 -2.24 -10.19
C VAL A 228 -16.30 -2.57 -11.47
N TRP A 229 -16.90 -3.76 -11.57
CA TRP A 229 -17.66 -4.18 -12.75
C TRP A 229 -18.86 -3.28 -13.05
N VAL A 230 -19.63 -2.91 -12.02
CA VAL A 230 -20.79 -2.01 -12.11
C VAL A 230 -20.40 -0.61 -12.62
N GLY A 231 -19.23 -0.11 -12.21
CA GLY A 231 -18.69 1.14 -12.72
C GLY A 231 -18.12 1.01 -14.14
N LEU A 232 -17.33 -0.03 -14.38
CA LEU A 232 -16.56 -0.19 -15.60
C LEU A 232 -17.44 -0.42 -16.83
N TYR A 233 -18.47 -1.27 -16.71
CA TYR A 233 -19.36 -1.60 -17.83
C TYR A 233 -19.95 -0.35 -18.52
N PRO A 234 -20.69 0.54 -17.82
CA PRO A 234 -21.27 1.71 -18.46
C PRO A 234 -20.21 2.71 -18.94
N THR A 235 -19.11 2.88 -18.21
CA THR A 235 -18.01 3.77 -18.63
C THR A 235 -17.42 3.34 -19.97
N VAL A 236 -17.11 2.05 -20.13
CA VAL A 236 -16.51 1.53 -21.38
C VAL A 236 -17.49 1.63 -22.55
N VAL A 237 -18.77 1.32 -22.35
CA VAL A 237 -19.77 1.41 -23.44
C VAL A 237 -19.99 2.87 -23.86
N LEU A 238 -20.15 3.80 -22.90
CA LEU A 238 -20.31 5.23 -23.20
C LEU A 238 -19.09 5.80 -23.92
N LEU A 239 -17.88 5.45 -23.47
CA LEU A 239 -16.66 5.86 -24.15
C LEU A 239 -16.58 5.31 -25.56
N THR A 240 -16.92 4.03 -25.74
CA THR A 240 -16.92 3.39 -27.06
C THR A 240 -17.89 4.10 -28.01
N LEU A 241 -19.10 4.42 -27.54
CA LEU A 241 -20.08 5.18 -28.31
C LEU A 241 -19.58 6.60 -28.63
N ALA A 242 -18.96 7.29 -27.67
CA ALA A 242 -18.43 8.64 -27.85
C ALA A 242 -17.20 8.69 -28.78
N LEU A 243 -16.35 7.67 -28.77
CA LEU A 243 -15.15 7.55 -29.61
C LEU A 243 -15.47 6.99 -31.00
N SER A 244 -16.56 6.24 -31.16
CA SER A 244 -16.97 5.64 -32.44
C SER A 244 -17.02 6.61 -33.63
N PRO A 245 -17.49 7.88 -33.51
CA PRO A 245 -17.58 8.81 -34.64
C PRO A 245 -16.22 9.29 -35.12
N LEU A 246 -15.18 9.19 -34.28
CA LEU A 246 -13.84 9.65 -34.62
C LEU A 246 -13.12 8.69 -35.58
N LYS A 247 -13.69 7.50 -35.85
CA LYS A 247 -13.18 6.49 -36.81
C LYS A 247 -11.67 6.24 -36.70
N MET A 248 -11.15 6.21 -35.48
CA MET A 248 -9.73 5.99 -35.23
C MET A 248 -9.31 4.55 -35.59
N PRO A 249 -8.02 4.32 -35.92
CA PRO A 249 -7.46 2.99 -35.99
C PRO A 249 -7.64 2.24 -34.67
N LEU A 250 -7.90 0.93 -34.74
CA LEU A 250 -8.25 0.10 -33.57
C LEU A 250 -7.26 0.23 -32.41
N TRP A 251 -5.95 0.21 -32.67
CA TRP A 251 -4.92 0.35 -31.62
C TRP A 251 -4.98 1.70 -30.91
N LEU A 252 -5.29 2.79 -31.64
CA LEU A 252 -5.36 4.13 -31.08
C LEU A 252 -6.67 4.33 -30.31
N GLY A 253 -7.79 3.81 -30.83
CA GLY A 253 -9.06 3.80 -30.13
C GLY A 253 -8.99 3.02 -28.82
N LEU A 254 -8.30 1.88 -28.80
CA LEU A 254 -8.04 1.12 -27.58
C LEU A 254 -7.12 1.86 -26.61
N LEU A 255 -6.04 2.49 -27.08
CA LEU A 255 -5.14 3.26 -26.21
C LEU A 255 -5.87 4.44 -25.54
N VAL A 256 -6.56 5.25 -26.35
CA VAL A 256 -7.30 6.43 -25.88
C VAL A 256 -8.47 5.99 -25.00
N GLY A 257 -9.23 4.98 -25.41
CA GLY A 257 -10.35 4.43 -24.65
C GLY A 257 -9.93 3.90 -23.28
N ASN A 258 -8.84 3.13 -23.20
CA ASN A 258 -8.32 2.62 -21.93
C ASN A 258 -7.80 3.76 -21.03
N LEU A 259 -7.08 4.72 -21.61
CA LEU A 259 -6.58 5.87 -20.85
C LEU A 259 -7.74 6.69 -20.26
N LEU A 260 -8.71 7.08 -21.10
CA LEU A 260 -9.89 7.83 -20.65
C LEU A 260 -10.73 7.02 -19.66
N SER A 261 -10.90 5.70 -19.88
CA SER A 261 -11.62 4.82 -18.96
C SER A 261 -10.96 4.79 -17.60
N SER A 262 -9.63 4.69 -17.53
CA SER A 262 -8.87 4.71 -16.27
C SER A 262 -9.06 6.03 -15.50
N PHE A 263 -8.96 7.18 -16.19
CA PHE A 263 -9.20 8.49 -15.59
C PHE A 263 -10.65 8.68 -15.14
N ILE A 264 -11.62 8.34 -15.98
CA ILE A 264 -13.04 8.46 -15.65
C ILE A 264 -13.39 7.53 -14.49
N MET A 265 -12.88 6.30 -14.48
CA MET A 265 -13.08 5.38 -13.36
C MET A 265 -12.55 5.95 -12.05
N SER A 266 -11.32 6.48 -12.05
CA SER A 266 -10.66 6.95 -10.83
C SER A 266 -11.23 8.27 -10.30
N PHE A 267 -11.51 9.23 -11.19
CA PHE A 267 -11.89 10.59 -10.79
C PHE A 267 -13.40 10.84 -10.82
N PHE A 268 -14.17 10.02 -11.54
CA PHE A 268 -15.62 10.22 -11.70
C PHE A 268 -16.45 9.02 -11.23
N THR A 269 -16.28 7.86 -11.88
CA THR A 269 -17.16 6.70 -11.68
C THR A 269 -17.07 6.14 -10.28
N MET A 270 -15.86 5.94 -9.74
CA MET A 270 -15.70 5.45 -8.36
C MET A 270 -16.23 6.44 -7.31
N PRO A 271 -15.75 7.70 -7.24
CA PRO A 271 -16.14 8.61 -6.17
C PRO A 271 -17.63 9.02 -6.23
N TYR A 272 -18.19 9.26 -7.41
CA TYR A 272 -19.53 9.86 -7.52
C TYR A 272 -20.65 8.88 -7.89
N TYR A 273 -20.32 7.72 -8.45
CA TYR A 273 -21.33 6.74 -8.89
C TYR A 273 -21.27 5.45 -8.08
N VAL A 274 -20.18 4.69 -8.12
CA VAL A 274 -20.08 3.39 -7.46
C VAL A 274 -20.12 3.53 -5.95
N ASN A 275 -19.26 4.37 -5.37
CA ASN A 275 -19.20 4.55 -3.92
C ASN A 275 -20.53 5.09 -3.39
N ARG A 276 -21.15 6.06 -4.07
CA ARG A 276 -22.42 6.63 -3.64
C ARG A 276 -23.60 5.64 -3.72
N LEU A 277 -23.63 4.81 -4.76
CA LEU A 277 -24.72 3.85 -4.99
C LEU A 277 -24.59 2.63 -4.08
N LEU A 278 -23.37 2.14 -3.89
CA LEU A 278 -23.07 0.91 -3.17
C LEU A 278 -22.50 1.17 -1.77
N SER A 279 -22.43 2.41 -1.27
CA SER A 279 -21.80 2.74 0.03
C SER A 279 -22.35 1.89 1.16
N ARG A 280 -23.66 1.76 1.26
CA ARG A 280 -24.32 0.95 2.31
C ARG A 280 -24.10 -0.56 2.17
N TRP A 281 -23.77 -1.04 0.98
CA TRP A 281 -23.52 -2.46 0.73
C TRP A 281 -22.03 -2.83 0.91
N LEU A 282 -21.15 -1.92 0.49
CA LEU A 282 -19.72 -1.99 0.70
C LEU A 282 -19.37 -1.75 2.17
N ARG A 283 -20.08 -0.83 2.83
CA ARG A 283 -19.91 -0.46 4.25
C ARG A 283 -21.25 -0.59 5.00
N PRO A 284 -21.58 -1.81 5.46
CA PRO A 284 -22.79 -2.06 6.23
C PRO A 284 -22.72 -1.34 7.58
N PRO A 285 -23.78 -0.64 8.02
CA PRO A 285 -23.87 -0.15 9.39
C PRO A 285 -24.04 -1.34 10.37
N ALA A 286 -23.46 -1.21 11.57
CA ALA A 286 -23.31 -2.29 12.55
C ALA A 286 -24.64 -2.84 13.11
N ASP A 287 -25.75 -2.14 12.87
CA ASP A 287 -27.08 -2.39 13.44
C ASP A 287 -28.00 -3.22 12.52
N VAL A 288 -27.56 -3.62 11.32
CA VAL A 288 -28.41 -4.31 10.34
C VAL A 288 -27.90 -5.72 10.03
N PRO A 289 -28.79 -6.74 9.93
CA PRO A 289 -28.40 -8.10 9.55
C PRO A 289 -27.70 -8.17 8.18
N ALA A 290 -26.54 -8.83 8.13
CA ALA A 290 -25.73 -8.98 6.92
C ALA A 290 -26.50 -9.56 5.72
N ALA A 291 -27.41 -10.50 5.96
CA ALA A 291 -28.25 -11.10 4.91
C ALA A 291 -29.17 -10.06 4.22
N LYS A 292 -29.74 -9.13 5.00
CA LYS A 292 -30.61 -8.08 4.48
C LYS A 292 -29.82 -7.07 3.65
N ILE A 293 -28.63 -6.69 4.12
CA ILE A 293 -27.74 -5.78 3.38
C ILE A 293 -27.25 -6.42 2.09
N ASN A 294 -26.84 -7.70 2.13
CA ASN A 294 -26.39 -8.40 0.94
C ASN A 294 -27.51 -8.54 -0.10
N ALA A 295 -28.73 -8.86 0.32
CA ALA A 295 -29.89 -8.91 -0.57
C ALA A 295 -30.21 -7.54 -1.19
N GLN A 296 -30.17 -6.46 -0.39
CA GLN A 296 -30.40 -5.09 -0.88
C GLN A 296 -29.32 -4.65 -1.86
N GLY A 297 -28.05 -4.88 -1.56
CA GLY A 297 -26.93 -4.56 -2.44
C GLY A 297 -27.02 -5.32 -3.76
N LEU A 298 -27.29 -6.62 -3.71
CA LEU A 298 -27.45 -7.44 -4.92
C LEU A 298 -28.65 -6.96 -5.76
N ALA A 299 -29.75 -6.56 -5.13
CA ALA A 299 -30.91 -6.00 -5.83
C ALA A 299 -30.58 -4.65 -6.50
N ILE A 300 -29.80 -3.79 -5.84
CA ILE A 300 -29.33 -2.51 -6.42
C ILE A 300 -28.41 -2.79 -7.61
N VAL A 301 -27.44 -3.68 -7.46
CA VAL A 301 -26.53 -4.09 -8.55
C VAL A 301 -27.33 -4.60 -9.73
N ALA A 302 -28.27 -5.53 -9.50
CA ALA A 302 -29.11 -6.09 -10.56
C ALA A 302 -29.96 -5.01 -11.25
N ALA A 303 -30.61 -4.13 -10.49
CA ALA A 303 -31.44 -3.06 -11.04
C ALA A 303 -30.62 -2.09 -11.91
N VAL A 304 -29.43 -1.71 -11.45
CA VAL A 304 -28.54 -0.80 -12.18
C VAL A 304 -27.95 -1.45 -13.43
N THR A 305 -27.55 -2.72 -13.35
CA THR A 305 -27.08 -3.45 -14.53
C THR A 305 -28.20 -3.60 -15.55
N VAL A 306 -29.42 -3.98 -15.14
CA VAL A 306 -30.58 -4.07 -16.05
C VAL A 306 -30.90 -2.72 -16.66
N PHE A 307 -30.88 -1.64 -15.87
CA PHE A 307 -31.06 -0.29 -16.37
C PHE A 307 -30.07 0.04 -17.49
N TRP A 308 -28.77 -0.15 -17.26
CA TRP A 308 -27.75 0.14 -18.28
C TRP A 308 -27.86 -0.77 -19.50
N VAL A 309 -28.16 -2.06 -19.32
CA VAL A 309 -28.39 -2.98 -20.44
C VAL A 309 -29.56 -2.51 -21.30
N VAL A 310 -30.68 -2.12 -20.69
CA VAL A 310 -31.84 -1.61 -21.42
C VAL A 310 -31.52 -0.29 -22.14
N VAL A 311 -30.83 0.64 -21.45
CA VAL A 311 -30.40 1.91 -22.05
C VAL A 311 -29.50 1.66 -23.25
N PHE A 312 -28.46 0.84 -23.12
CA PHE A 312 -27.54 0.56 -24.21
C PHE A 312 -28.19 -0.24 -25.32
N TYR A 313 -29.06 -1.19 -25.01
CA TYR A 313 -29.86 -1.88 -26.01
C TYR A 313 -30.69 -0.90 -26.84
N LEU A 314 -31.44 0.00 -26.19
CA LEU A 314 -32.24 1.00 -26.90
C LEU A 314 -31.37 1.96 -27.71
N VAL A 315 -30.27 2.46 -27.15
CA VAL A 315 -29.37 3.40 -27.83
C VAL A 315 -28.73 2.74 -29.05
N THR A 316 -28.23 1.51 -28.94
CA THR A 316 -27.49 0.81 -30.01
C THR A 316 -28.39 0.13 -31.05
N THR A 317 -29.65 -0.14 -30.74
CA THR A 317 -30.57 -0.80 -31.69
C THR A 317 -31.60 0.13 -32.30
N GLN A 318 -32.04 1.17 -31.58
CA GLN A 318 -33.09 2.08 -32.04
C GLN A 318 -32.57 3.45 -32.50
N ILE A 319 -31.48 3.95 -31.89
CA ILE A 319 -31.01 5.32 -32.10
C ILE A 319 -29.72 5.35 -32.93
N TRP A 320 -28.83 4.38 -32.72
CA TRP A 320 -27.49 4.38 -33.30
C TRP A 320 -27.11 2.99 -33.80
N SER A 321 -27.35 2.73 -35.09
CA SER A 321 -26.83 1.52 -35.74
C SER A 321 -25.31 1.63 -35.83
N LEU A 322 -24.60 0.84 -35.02
CA LEU A 322 -23.16 0.61 -35.19
C LEU A 322 -22.92 0.14 -36.65
N PRO A 323 -21.92 0.71 -37.36
CA PRO A 323 -21.61 0.33 -38.74
C PRO A 323 -21.12 -1.11 -38.88
#